data_AF-A0A066WYY7-F1
#
_entry.id   AF-A0A066WYY7-F1
#
_cell.length_a   1.000
_cell.length_b   1.000
_cell.length_c   1.000
_cell.angle_alpha   90.00
_cell.angle_beta   90.00
_cell.angle_gamma   90.00
#
_symmetry.space_group_name_H-M   'P 1'
#
loop_
_entity.id
_entity.type
_entity.pdbx_description
1 polymer ?
#
loop_
_entity_poly.entity_id
_entity_poly.type
_entity_poly.pdbx_seq_one_letter_code
_entity_poly.pdbx_strand_id
1 'polypeptide(L)'
;MNCFVGAWGFINSTLVNTTSGDIITQDWAYPVPSGMSLFTPNGYTALLVTANDTTRPDLRPQGLDQSNPSSSPDSEWAKIGKYSVAGAGPFRLSNVTDEKGPEGPEGVQTGTFLTSTIPARIGPYEFTFKFYNDCSAWNLHQDVGAGLQRVAWYYRLPDQDEE
;
A
#
# COMPACT_ATOMS: atom_id res chain seq x y z
N MET A 1 -19.19 -5.18 -0.43
CA MET A 1 -18.44 -5.22 0.85
C MET A 1 -17.45 -6.39 0.90
N ASN A 2 -17.80 -7.55 0.31
CA ASN A 2 -16.91 -8.73 0.20
C ASN A 2 -15.60 -8.48 -0.57
N CYS A 3 -15.57 -7.49 -1.46
CA CYS A 3 -14.39 -7.23 -2.31
C CYS A 3 -13.19 -6.66 -1.57
N PHE A 4 -13.37 -5.92 -0.46
CA PHE A 4 -12.22 -5.34 0.26
C PHE A 4 -11.58 -6.33 1.22
N VAL A 5 -12.41 -7.14 1.87
CA VAL A 5 -11.97 -8.07 2.92
C VAL A 5 -11.01 -9.10 2.34
N GLY A 6 -9.89 -9.30 3.01
CA GLY A 6 -8.84 -10.22 2.61
C GLY A 6 -7.46 -9.56 2.62
N ALA A 7 -6.47 -10.32 2.15
CA ALA A 7 -5.11 -9.87 2.00
C ALA A 7 -4.83 -9.46 0.54
N TRP A 8 -4.01 -8.44 0.36
CA TRP A 8 -3.73 -7.82 -0.93
C TRP A 8 -2.24 -7.59 -1.12
N GLY A 9 -1.70 -8.11 -2.22
CA GLY A 9 -0.33 -7.83 -2.66
C GLY A 9 -0.30 -6.68 -3.66
N PHE A 10 0.88 -6.11 -3.88
CA PHE A 10 1.07 -5.01 -4.83
C PHE A 10 1.33 -5.52 -6.25
N ILE A 11 0.61 -4.94 -7.22
CA ILE A 11 0.92 -5.03 -8.64
C ILE A 11 1.94 -3.95 -9.02
N ASN A 12 1.68 -2.69 -8.62
CA ASN A 12 2.59 -1.56 -8.81
C ASN A 12 2.24 -0.39 -7.87
N SER A 13 3.14 0.60 -7.78
CA SER A 13 2.83 1.91 -7.20
C SER A 13 3.53 3.01 -7.99
N THR A 14 2.75 3.99 -8.43
CA THR A 14 3.25 5.18 -9.11
C THR A 14 2.92 6.42 -8.31
N LEU A 15 3.85 7.38 -8.33
CA LEU A 15 3.64 8.72 -7.83
C LEU A 15 3.58 9.64 -9.05
N VAL A 16 2.49 10.40 -9.20
CA VAL A 16 2.18 11.19 -10.39
C VAL A 16 2.10 12.66 -10.02
N ASN A 17 2.77 13.51 -10.79
CA ASN A 17 2.58 14.95 -10.72
C ASN A 17 1.23 15.30 -11.35
N THR A 18 0.30 15.83 -10.56
CA THR A 18 -1.07 16.11 -11.03
C THR A 18 -1.16 17.32 -11.96
N THR A 19 -0.11 18.15 -12.02
CA THR A 19 -0.04 19.30 -12.92
C THR A 19 0.50 18.90 -14.30
N SER A 20 1.60 18.14 -14.34
CA SER A 20 2.23 17.74 -15.62
C SER A 20 1.78 16.38 -16.14
N GLY A 21 1.26 15.50 -15.28
CA GLY A 21 0.97 14.11 -15.59
C GLY A 21 2.19 13.18 -15.52
N ASP A 22 3.37 13.71 -15.20
CA ASP A 22 4.61 12.93 -15.18
C ASP A 22 4.65 11.94 -14.01
N ILE A 23 5.17 10.74 -14.28
CA ILE A 23 5.46 9.74 -13.25
C ILE A 23 6.82 10.04 -12.61
N ILE A 24 6.85 10.12 -11.29
CA ILE A 24 8.06 10.28 -10.48
C ILE A 24 8.72 8.91 -10.31
N THR A 25 9.52 8.51 -11.28
CA THR A 25 10.18 7.19 -11.31
C THR A 25 11.22 6.99 -10.20
N GLN A 26 11.63 8.06 -9.51
CA GLN A 26 12.55 7.99 -8.38
C GLN A 26 11.85 7.75 -7.03
N ASP A 27 10.52 7.70 -7.00
CA ASP A 27 9.76 7.33 -5.81
C ASP A 27 10.19 5.96 -5.29
N TRP A 28 10.30 5.79 -3.97
CA TRP A 28 10.85 4.58 -3.35
C TRP A 28 9.99 3.33 -3.56
N ALA A 29 8.69 3.49 -3.82
CA ALA A 29 7.77 2.40 -4.09
C ALA A 29 7.62 2.11 -5.59
N TYR A 30 8.23 2.92 -6.45
CA TYR A 30 8.25 2.68 -7.90
C TYR A 30 9.30 1.63 -8.28
N PRO A 31 9.02 0.76 -9.27
CA PRO A 31 7.74 0.58 -9.95
C PRO A 31 6.75 -0.28 -9.15
N VAL A 32 7.27 -1.20 -8.36
CA VAL A 32 6.49 -2.16 -7.58
C VAL A 32 7.12 -2.23 -6.20
N PRO A 33 6.39 -1.90 -5.11
CA PRO A 33 6.88 -2.09 -3.76
C PRO A 33 6.70 -3.55 -3.31
N SER A 34 7.36 -3.94 -2.23
CA SER A 34 7.11 -5.20 -1.53
C SER A 34 6.21 -4.96 -0.31
N GLY A 35 5.36 -5.92 0.02
CA GLY A 35 4.49 -5.85 1.19
C GLY A 35 3.06 -6.28 0.91
N MET A 36 2.15 -5.98 1.84
CA MET A 36 0.74 -6.32 1.72
C MET A 36 -0.16 -5.38 2.54
N SER A 37 -1.43 -5.36 2.17
CA SER A 37 -2.51 -4.77 2.95
C SER A 37 -3.50 -5.85 3.36
N LEU A 38 -3.94 -5.81 4.62
CA LEU A 38 -4.98 -6.68 5.17
C LEU A 38 -6.20 -5.83 5.50
N PHE A 39 -7.38 -6.30 5.11
CA PHE A 39 -8.66 -5.71 5.50
C PHE A 39 -9.52 -6.79 6.13
N THR A 40 -9.96 -6.57 7.35
CA THR A 40 -10.72 -7.54 8.12
C THR A 40 -12.22 -7.28 8.05
N PRO A 41 -13.07 -8.31 8.21
CA PRO A 41 -14.52 -8.14 8.22
C PRO A 41 -15.03 -7.18 9.31
N ASN A 42 -14.33 -7.08 10.44
CA ASN A 42 -14.69 -6.19 11.55
C ASN A 42 -14.21 -4.74 11.36
N GLY A 43 -13.79 -4.36 10.15
CA GLY A 43 -13.52 -2.96 9.79
C GLY A 43 -12.15 -2.45 10.24
N TYR A 44 -11.15 -3.33 10.36
CA TYR A 44 -9.76 -2.95 10.62
C TYR A 44 -8.89 -3.22 9.40
N THR A 45 -7.86 -2.40 9.25
CA THR A 45 -6.82 -2.58 8.26
C THR A 45 -5.46 -2.53 8.90
N ALA A 46 -4.53 -3.30 8.33
CA ALA A 46 -3.11 -3.18 8.58
C ALA A 46 -2.38 -3.22 7.23
N LEU A 47 -1.37 -2.38 7.06
CA LEU A 47 -0.51 -2.41 5.90
C LEU A 47 0.95 -2.41 6.30
N LEU A 48 1.76 -3.06 5.47
CA LEU A 48 3.20 -2.96 5.47
C LEU A 48 3.62 -2.79 4.00
N VAL A 49 4.30 -1.70 3.69
CA VAL A 49 4.78 -1.35 2.36
C VAL A 49 6.23 -1.00 2.47
N THR A 50 7.05 -1.56 1.60
CA THR A 50 8.50 -1.40 1.63
C THR A 50 9.04 -1.23 0.22
N ALA A 51 10.18 -0.56 0.06
CA ALA A 51 10.91 -0.60 -1.21
C ALA A 51 11.12 -2.07 -1.60
N ASN A 52 11.04 -2.40 -2.88
CA ASN A 52 11.23 -3.76 -3.33
C ASN A 52 12.72 -4.03 -3.53
N ASP A 53 13.22 -5.11 -2.95
CA ASP A 53 14.63 -5.50 -2.95
C ASP A 53 15.14 -5.97 -4.33
N THR A 54 14.23 -6.37 -5.23
CA THR A 54 14.58 -6.72 -6.62
C THR A 54 14.62 -5.48 -7.51
N THR A 55 13.65 -4.57 -7.40
CA THR A 55 13.57 -3.38 -8.28
C THR A 55 14.32 -2.18 -7.72
N ARG A 56 14.54 -2.11 -6.40
CA ARG A 56 15.22 -1.05 -5.64
C ARG A 56 16.22 -1.63 -4.62
N PRO A 57 17.20 -2.44 -5.05
CA PRO A 57 18.21 -3.01 -4.15
C PRO A 57 19.05 -1.93 -3.44
N ASP A 58 19.16 -0.73 -4.02
CA ASP A 58 19.82 0.43 -3.44
C ASP A 58 19.10 0.96 -2.19
N LEU A 59 17.78 0.80 -2.13
CA LEU A 59 16.91 1.24 -1.05
C LEU A 59 16.53 0.12 -0.07
N ARG A 60 16.60 -1.14 -0.49
CA ARG A 60 16.36 -2.32 0.35
C ARG A 60 17.44 -3.37 0.14
N PRO A 61 18.56 -3.25 0.88
CA PRO A 61 19.68 -4.18 0.77
C PRO A 61 19.27 -5.60 1.21
N GLN A 62 19.61 -6.61 0.42
CA GLN A 62 19.28 -8.02 0.70
C GLN A 62 20.26 -8.70 1.68
N GLY A 63 21.46 -8.14 1.86
CA GLY A 63 22.53 -8.74 2.67
C GLY A 63 22.41 -8.52 4.18
N LEU A 64 21.31 -7.95 4.66
CA LEU A 64 21.10 -7.69 6.08
C LEU A 64 20.66 -8.97 6.80
N ASP A 65 21.40 -9.33 7.86
CA ASP A 65 21.12 -10.51 8.66
C ASP A 65 20.72 -10.11 10.08
N GLN A 66 19.45 -10.34 10.43
CA GLN A 66 18.93 -9.99 11.75
C GLN A 66 19.52 -10.86 12.87
N SER A 67 20.03 -12.06 12.55
CA SER A 67 20.74 -12.91 13.51
C SER A 67 22.15 -12.41 13.81
N ASN A 68 22.70 -11.54 12.95
CA ASN A 68 23.97 -10.86 13.13
C ASN A 68 23.86 -9.37 12.75
N PRO A 69 23.26 -8.52 13.60
CA PRO A 69 23.04 -7.10 13.30
C PRO A 69 24.33 -6.31 13.00
N SER A 70 25.47 -6.77 13.54
CA SER A 70 26.78 -6.16 13.31
C SER A 70 27.43 -6.53 11.96
N SER A 71 26.81 -7.42 11.18
CA SER A 71 27.30 -7.81 9.84
C SER A 71 27.27 -6.67 8.82
N SER A 72 26.48 -5.63 9.07
CA SER A 72 26.29 -4.48 8.18
C SER A 72 26.26 -3.18 8.96
N PRO A 73 26.68 -2.05 8.36
CA PRO A 73 26.65 -0.76 9.04
C PRO A 73 25.21 -0.27 9.27
N ASP A 74 25.00 0.52 10.32
CA ASP A 74 23.70 1.11 10.68
C ASP A 74 23.03 1.85 9.52
N SER A 75 23.81 2.42 8.59
CA SER A 75 23.28 3.10 7.41
C SER A 75 22.48 2.18 6.49
N GLU A 76 22.87 0.91 6.35
CA GLU A 76 22.14 -0.06 5.53
C GLU A 76 20.86 -0.51 6.25
N TRP A 77 20.93 -0.74 7.56
CA TRP A 77 19.75 -1.01 8.39
C TRP A 77 18.74 0.16 8.36
N ALA A 78 19.23 1.40 8.43
CA ALA A 78 18.40 2.59 8.41
C ALA A 78 17.62 2.75 7.10
N LYS A 79 18.14 2.25 5.96
CA LYS A 79 17.40 2.25 4.69
C LYS A 79 16.11 1.45 4.79
N ILE A 80 16.12 0.31 5.48
CA ILE A 80 14.92 -0.51 5.70
C ILE A 80 13.84 0.34 6.40
N GLY A 81 14.18 1.00 7.51
CA GLY A 81 13.23 1.87 8.20
C GLY A 81 12.77 3.07 7.35
N LYS A 82 13.71 3.73 6.66
CA LYS A 82 13.44 4.93 5.85
C LYS A 82 12.51 4.67 4.66
N TYR A 83 12.64 3.51 4.02
CA TYR A 83 11.87 3.13 2.83
C TYR A 83 10.82 2.06 3.15
N SER A 84 10.25 2.14 4.35
CA SER A 84 9.11 1.33 4.79
C SER A 84 8.04 2.20 5.42
N VAL A 85 6.79 1.84 5.16
CA VAL A 85 5.61 2.40 5.81
C VAL A 85 4.77 1.24 6.32
N ALA A 86 4.50 1.22 7.61
CA ALA A 86 3.46 0.36 8.18
C ALA A 86 2.48 1.21 8.96
N GLY A 87 1.22 0.77 9.00
CA GLY A 87 0.17 1.43 9.75
C GLY A 87 -1.03 0.53 9.91
N ALA A 88 -1.79 0.74 10.98
CA ALA A 88 -3.00 -0.02 11.25
C ALA A 88 -4.05 0.81 11.99
N GLY A 89 -5.31 0.43 11.81
CA GLY A 89 -6.45 1.06 12.46
C GLY A 89 -7.77 0.77 11.77
N PRO A 90 -8.88 1.38 12.23
CA PRO A 90 -10.18 1.18 11.63
C PRO A 90 -10.27 1.84 10.25
N PHE A 91 -11.09 1.24 9.38
CA PHE A 91 -11.47 1.82 8.09
C PHE A 91 -12.99 1.74 7.88
N ARG A 92 -13.50 2.57 6.98
CA ARG A 92 -14.90 2.62 6.56
C ARG A 92 -14.96 2.91 5.06
N LEU A 93 -15.96 2.34 4.41
CA LEU A 93 -16.24 2.60 3.01
C LEU A 93 -17.49 3.49 2.91
N SER A 94 -17.45 4.45 2.01
CA SER A 94 -18.57 5.35 1.71
C SER A 94 -18.64 5.61 0.21
N ASN A 95 -19.81 6.10 -0.24
CA ASN A 95 -20.08 6.41 -1.66
C ASN A 95 -19.75 5.25 -2.61
N VAL A 96 -20.02 4.01 -2.16
CA VAL A 96 -19.72 2.81 -2.94
C VAL A 96 -20.76 2.64 -4.03
N THR A 97 -20.32 2.54 -5.29
CA THR A 97 -21.19 2.27 -6.44
C THR A 97 -21.56 0.79 -6.52
N ASP A 98 -22.72 0.52 -7.13
CA ASP A 98 -23.18 -0.85 -7.39
C ASP A 98 -22.45 -1.47 -8.59
N GLU A 99 -22.27 -2.80 -8.56
CA GLU A 99 -21.47 -3.68 -9.45
C GLU A 99 -21.97 -3.80 -10.91
N LYS A 100 -22.50 -2.75 -11.53
CA LYS A 100 -23.10 -2.85 -12.86
C LYS A 100 -22.08 -2.62 -13.98
N GLY A 101 -21.24 -3.63 -14.26
CA GLY A 101 -20.36 -3.64 -15.44
C GLY A 101 -19.15 -4.60 -15.32
N PRO A 102 -18.27 -4.64 -16.34
CA PRO A 102 -16.97 -5.34 -16.24
C PRO A 102 -16.02 -4.68 -15.23
N GLU A 103 -16.33 -3.45 -14.81
CA GLU A 103 -15.65 -2.73 -13.76
C GLU A 103 -16.34 -3.03 -12.41
N GLY A 104 -15.53 -3.24 -11.37
CA GLY A 104 -16.01 -3.49 -10.02
C GLY A 104 -16.40 -2.21 -9.27
N PRO A 105 -16.82 -2.33 -8.00
CA PRO A 105 -17.25 -1.17 -7.22
C PRO A 105 -16.14 -0.14 -7.06
N GLU A 106 -16.52 1.13 -7.07
CA GLU A 106 -15.65 2.27 -6.75
C GLU A 106 -16.25 3.06 -5.59
N GLY A 107 -15.41 3.81 -4.88
CA GLY A 107 -15.87 4.61 -3.75
C GLY A 107 -14.74 5.25 -2.98
N VAL A 108 -15.05 5.63 -1.74
CA VAL A 108 -14.12 6.29 -0.83
C VAL A 108 -13.84 5.37 0.35
N GLN A 109 -12.56 5.19 0.66
CA GLN A 109 -12.10 4.58 1.89
C GLN A 109 -11.63 5.68 2.84
N THR A 110 -12.21 5.73 4.03
CA THR A 110 -11.76 6.59 5.12
C THR A 110 -11.29 5.73 6.28
N GLY A 111 -10.46 6.28 7.16
CA GLY A 111 -10.07 5.59 8.38
C GLY A 111 -9.17 6.43 9.25
N THR A 112 -8.67 5.82 10.31
CA THR A 112 -7.71 6.45 11.22
C THR A 112 -6.56 5.49 11.47
N PHE A 113 -5.33 5.90 11.18
CA PHE A 113 -4.17 5.15 11.66
C PHE A 113 -4.03 5.38 13.17
N LEU A 114 -4.24 4.32 13.95
CA LEU A 114 -3.99 4.31 15.40
C LEU A 114 -2.51 4.11 15.70
N THR A 115 -1.79 3.48 14.78
CA THR A 115 -0.34 3.27 14.83
C THR A 115 0.24 3.40 13.43
N SER A 116 1.49 3.87 13.36
CA SER A 116 2.25 4.02 12.12
C SER A 116 3.74 4.06 12.42
N THR A 117 4.56 3.49 11.53
CA THR A 117 6.03 3.64 11.59
C THR A 117 6.47 5.07 11.32
N ILE A 118 5.63 5.87 10.64
CA ILE A 118 5.80 7.31 10.45
C ILE A 118 4.83 8.03 11.39
N PRO A 119 5.29 8.64 12.51
CA PRO A 119 4.40 9.24 13.51
C PRO A 119 3.45 10.30 12.96
N ALA A 120 3.91 11.09 11.98
CA ALA A 120 3.10 12.12 11.33
C ALA A 120 1.90 11.58 10.53
N ARG A 121 1.82 10.26 10.31
CA ARG A 121 0.66 9.60 9.66
C ARG A 121 -0.39 9.10 10.65
N ILE A 122 -0.14 9.17 11.95
CA ILE A 122 -1.18 8.87 12.95
C ILE A 122 -2.30 9.89 12.78
N GLY A 123 -3.54 9.41 12.70
CA GLY A 123 -4.71 10.25 12.46
C GLY A 123 -5.51 9.84 11.23
N PRO A 124 -6.44 10.70 10.79
CA PRO A 124 -7.38 10.38 9.73
C PRO A 124 -6.69 10.26 8.37
N TYR A 125 -7.23 9.40 7.52
CA TYR A 125 -6.87 9.30 6.12
C TYR A 125 -8.11 9.11 5.25
N GLU A 126 -7.98 9.47 3.97
CA GLU A 126 -9.00 9.29 2.95
C GLU A 126 -8.33 8.97 1.61
N PHE A 127 -8.81 7.93 0.93
CA PHE A 127 -8.39 7.54 -0.41
C PHE A 127 -9.62 7.17 -1.24
N THR A 128 -9.54 7.30 -2.56
CA THR A 128 -10.54 6.70 -3.45
C THR A 128 -10.05 5.36 -3.98
N PHE A 129 -10.98 4.48 -4.31
CA PHE A 129 -10.65 3.16 -4.83
C PHE A 129 -11.56 2.75 -5.98
N LYS A 130 -11.08 1.81 -6.79
CA LYS A 130 -11.89 1.09 -7.78
C LYS A 130 -11.44 -0.36 -7.90
N PHE A 131 -12.40 -1.28 -7.88
CA PHE A 131 -12.17 -2.70 -8.16
C PHE A 131 -12.31 -3.02 -9.63
N TYR A 132 -11.66 -4.11 -10.03
CA TYR A 132 -11.64 -4.64 -11.39
C TYR A 132 -11.66 -6.17 -11.34
N ASN A 133 -11.98 -6.79 -12.47
CA ASN A 133 -11.86 -8.24 -12.67
C ASN A 133 -12.54 -9.05 -11.58
N ASP A 134 -13.81 -8.77 -11.31
CA ASP A 134 -14.61 -9.46 -10.27
C ASP A 134 -13.91 -9.46 -8.89
N CYS A 135 -13.45 -8.27 -8.47
CA CYS A 135 -12.79 -8.06 -7.19
C CYS A 135 -11.51 -8.87 -6.97
N SER A 136 -10.80 -9.23 -8.05
CA SER A 136 -9.45 -9.81 -7.96
C SER A 136 -8.33 -8.76 -8.01
N ALA A 137 -8.64 -7.55 -8.48
CA ALA A 137 -7.71 -6.43 -8.48
C ALA A 137 -8.41 -5.13 -8.11
N TRP A 138 -7.66 -4.20 -7.53
CA TRP A 138 -8.14 -2.83 -7.29
C TRP A 138 -7.01 -1.83 -7.33
N ASN A 139 -7.37 -0.56 -7.46
CA ASN A 139 -6.43 0.53 -7.28
C ASN A 139 -6.88 1.47 -6.16
N LEU A 140 -5.90 2.09 -5.51
CA LEU A 140 -6.10 3.19 -4.58
C LEU A 140 -5.51 4.46 -5.19
N HIS A 141 -6.22 5.57 -5.03
CA HIS A 141 -5.74 6.90 -5.34
C HIS A 141 -5.65 7.71 -4.06
N GLN A 142 -4.45 8.19 -3.77
CA GLN A 142 -4.13 8.96 -2.57
C GLN A 142 -3.52 10.30 -2.97
N ASP A 143 -4.09 11.39 -2.49
CA ASP A 143 -3.38 12.68 -2.45
C ASP A 143 -2.27 12.61 -1.39
N VAL A 144 -1.03 12.88 -1.79
CA VAL A 144 0.12 12.93 -0.87
C VAL A 144 0.62 14.36 -0.64
N GLY A 145 -0.12 15.36 -1.12
CA GLY A 145 0.19 16.78 -1.04
C GLY A 145 1.10 17.25 -2.18
N ALA A 146 1.34 18.57 -2.22
CA ALA A 146 2.24 19.22 -3.18
C ALA A 146 1.94 18.95 -4.67
N GLY A 147 0.67 18.70 -5.01
CA GLY A 147 0.27 18.37 -6.39
C GLY A 147 0.74 16.99 -6.83
N LEU A 148 0.87 16.05 -5.90
CA LEU A 148 1.26 14.68 -6.17
C LEU A 148 0.15 13.71 -5.77
N GLN A 149 -0.16 12.76 -6.64
CA GLN A 149 -1.08 11.67 -6.36
C GLN A 149 -0.35 10.33 -6.45
N ARG A 150 -0.53 9.48 -5.44
CA ARG A 150 -0.12 8.09 -5.51
C ARG A 150 -1.26 7.25 -6.07
N VAL A 151 -0.93 6.42 -7.06
CA VAL A 151 -1.81 5.37 -7.56
C VAL A 151 -1.13 4.03 -7.26
N ALA A 152 -1.75 3.19 -6.44
CA ALA A 152 -1.23 1.84 -6.17
C ALA A 152 -2.24 0.80 -6.61
N TRP A 153 -1.76 -0.21 -7.30
CA TRP A 153 -2.55 -1.32 -7.79
C TRP A 153 -2.27 -2.56 -6.96
N TYR A 154 -3.32 -3.34 -6.71
CA TYR A 154 -3.30 -4.49 -5.83
C TYR A 154 -3.93 -5.69 -6.51
N TYR A 155 -3.45 -6.87 -6.15
CA TYR A 155 -4.06 -8.16 -6.49
C TYR A 155 -4.45 -8.89 -5.21
N ARG A 156 -5.51 -9.68 -5.28
CA ARG A 156 -5.99 -10.47 -4.14
C ARG A 156 -5.03 -11.62 -3.86
N LEU A 157 -4.61 -11.76 -2.61
CA LEU A 157 -3.88 -12.94 -2.15
C LEU A 157 -4.86 -14.08 -1.85
N PRO A 158 -4.48 -15.34 -2.06
CA PRO A 158 -5.33 -16.48 -1.76
C PRO A 158 -5.55 -16.60 -0.25
N ASP A 159 -6.77 -16.97 0.14
CA ASP A 159 -7.07 -17.38 1.51
C ASP A 159 -6.22 -18.61 1.86
N GLN A 160 -5.74 -18.69 3.11
CA GLN A 160 -4.85 -19.77 3.55
C GLN A 160 -5.61 -20.89 4.30
N ASP A 161 -6.92 -20.76 4.47
CA ASP A 161 -7.77 -21.71 5.21
C ASP A 161 -8.15 -22.95 4.37
N GLU A 162 -7.38 -23.27 3.33
CA GLU A 162 -7.55 -24.47 2.49
C GLU A 162 -6.33 -25.40 2.60
N GLU A 163 -6.18 -26.06 3.75
CA GLU A 163 -5.57 -27.40 3.88
C GLU A 163 -6.40 -28.29 4.83
#